data_AF-A0A401SKL7-F1
#
_entry.id   AF-A0A401SKL7-F1
#
_cell.length_a   1.000
_cell.length_b   1.000
_cell.length_c   1.000
_cell.angle_alpha   90.00
_cell.angle_beta   90.00
_cell.angle_gamma   90.00
#
_symmetry.space_group_name_H-M   'P 1'
#
loop_
_entity.id
_entity.type
_entity.pdbx_description
1 polymer ?
#
loop_
_entity_poly.entity_id
_entity_poly.type
_entity_poly.pdbx_seq_one_letter_code
_entity_poly.pdbx_strand_id
1 'polypeptide(L)'
;MLQTSNYSLVLTIQFTLMLYDLMSNSFSELIFTEPVIPLIMFIIQDIGILFNIIIIFLMFFNTFIFQAGLVKLLIHRFTGTIAVTGIYFVLSVSFHVWIQNLRWFNMRGYVWTNGLQALFVFHRLASVLYYYFYKRTTLCLGDPRLYEDSEWLRNEFFRKPPPVLSLTPLEVLLFLNTWYYAVYFVAEILLFIYKSQLLPYTSANLTLDLVMLFLYLGVEIMRIFFGSKGNLCQRKVPLTISLVLLGPSTIMAVYYMLLQTYVLRLEVTINAILLVFYVFELVLYTVGLISFSSVIISD
;
A
#
# COMPACT_ATOMS: atom_id res chain seq x y z
N MET A 1 -21.87 3.33 -6.46
CA MET A 1 -21.94 4.80 -6.63
C MET A 1 -21.37 5.46 -5.38
N LEU A 2 -20.26 6.19 -5.50
CA LEU A 2 -19.84 7.12 -4.44
C LEU A 2 -20.88 8.24 -4.41
N GLN A 3 -21.72 8.30 -3.38
CA GLN A 3 -22.54 9.48 -3.13
C GLN A 3 -21.61 10.70 -2.98
N THR A 4 -22.01 11.85 -3.53
CA THR A 4 -21.21 13.08 -3.58
C THR A 4 -20.64 13.51 -2.21
N SER A 5 -21.37 13.21 -1.12
CA SER A 5 -20.92 13.41 0.27
C SER A 5 -19.68 12.57 0.62
N ASN A 6 -19.64 11.29 0.24
CA ASN A 6 -18.51 10.40 0.52
C ASN A 6 -17.27 10.79 -0.27
N TYR A 7 -17.45 11.27 -1.51
CA TYR A 7 -16.34 11.74 -2.33
C TYR A 7 -15.71 13.02 -1.77
N SER A 8 -16.54 13.95 -1.29
CA SER A 8 -16.08 15.17 -0.62
C SER A 8 -15.20 14.84 0.59
N LEU A 9 -15.62 13.88 1.42
CA LEU A 9 -14.86 13.44 2.60
C LEU A 9 -13.49 12.87 2.21
N VAL A 10 -13.44 11.97 1.21
CA VAL A 10 -12.17 11.39 0.73
C VAL A 10 -11.21 12.47 0.27
N LEU A 11 -11.72 13.45 -0.48
CA LEU A 11 -10.95 14.58 -1.01
C LEU A 11 -10.47 15.51 0.12
N THR A 12 -11.28 15.75 1.15
CA THR A 12 -10.86 16.50 2.36
C THR A 12 -9.73 15.78 3.10
N ILE A 13 -9.82 14.45 3.28
CA ILE A 13 -8.74 13.66 3.90
C ILE A 13 -7.45 13.78 3.08
N GLN A 14 -7.52 13.55 1.77
CA GLN A 14 -6.35 13.60 0.89
C GLN A 14 -5.66 14.97 0.92
N PHE A 15 -6.43 16.07 0.86
CA PHE A 15 -5.86 17.41 0.95
C PHE A 15 -5.28 17.73 2.33
N THR A 16 -5.89 17.22 3.40
CA THR A 16 -5.35 17.37 4.76
C THR A 16 -4.00 16.67 4.90
N LEU A 17 -3.88 15.43 4.40
CA LEU A 17 -2.63 14.69 4.39
C LEU A 17 -1.55 15.37 3.53
N MET A 18 -1.92 15.90 2.37
CA MET A 18 -1.00 16.63 1.50
C MET A 18 -0.55 17.97 2.10
N LEU A 19 -1.44 18.65 2.84
CA LEU A 19 -1.10 19.86 3.58
C LEU A 19 -0.11 19.55 4.70
N TYR A 20 -0.31 18.47 5.44
CA TYR A 20 0.64 18.03 6.47
C TYR A 20 2.03 17.74 5.88
N ASP A 21 2.10 17.00 4.77
CA ASP A 21 3.35 16.72 4.06
C ASP A 21 4.09 18.01 3.65
N LEU A 22 3.34 18.99 3.10
CA LEU A 22 3.89 20.30 2.75
C LEU A 22 4.44 21.04 3.97
N MET A 23 3.69 21.07 5.08
CA MET A 23 4.12 21.73 6.31
C MET A 23 5.38 21.05 6.89
N SER A 24 5.41 19.71 6.95
CA SER A 24 6.59 18.96 7.41
C SER A 24 7.81 19.26 6.53
N ASN A 25 7.62 19.30 5.21
CA ASN A 25 8.67 19.63 4.26
C ASN A 25 9.20 21.07 4.40
N SER A 26 8.37 22.02 4.83
CA SER A 26 8.79 23.41 5.07
C SER A 26 9.44 23.63 6.44
N PHE A 27 9.00 22.92 7.49
CA PHE A 27 9.35 23.26 8.88
C PHE A 27 10.25 22.24 9.59
N SER A 28 10.42 21.03 9.06
CA SER A 28 11.22 19.96 9.70
C SER A 28 12.69 20.29 9.95
N GLU A 29 13.25 21.27 9.23
CA GLU A 29 14.61 21.75 9.45
C GLU A 29 14.74 22.79 10.55
N LEU A 30 13.66 23.49 10.89
CA LEU A 30 13.67 24.49 11.96
C LEU A 30 13.68 23.85 13.35
N ILE A 31 13.36 22.56 13.44
CA ILE A 31 13.33 21.79 14.67
C ILE A 31 14.65 21.04 14.83
N PHE A 32 15.63 21.72 15.41
CA PHE A 32 17.00 21.20 15.62
C PHE A 32 17.33 20.88 17.09
N THR A 33 16.41 21.17 18.02
CA THR A 33 16.68 21.07 19.46
C THR A 33 16.77 19.64 19.97
N GLU A 34 15.87 18.76 19.52
CA GLU A 34 15.80 17.35 19.95
C GLU A 34 15.59 16.43 18.73
N PRO A 35 16.44 15.41 18.50
CA PRO A 35 16.37 14.56 17.30
C PRO A 35 15.11 13.68 17.26
N VAL A 36 14.41 13.52 18.38
CA VAL A 36 13.18 12.72 18.50
C VAL A 36 12.00 13.40 17.81
N ILE A 37 11.91 14.74 17.84
CA ILE A 37 10.76 15.45 17.27
C ILE A 37 10.75 15.33 15.73
N PRO A 38 11.85 15.60 15.00
CA PRO A 38 11.92 15.35 13.56
C PRO A 38 11.65 13.90 13.17
N LEU A 39 12.11 12.92 13.96
CA LEU A 39 11.82 11.50 13.72
C LEU A 39 10.31 11.24 13.67
N ILE A 40 9.57 11.71 14.68
CA ILE A 40 8.13 11.50 14.76
C ILE A 40 7.43 12.17 13.58
N MET A 41 7.82 13.40 13.21
CA MET A 41 7.23 14.07 12.06
C MET A 41 7.49 13.34 10.74
N PHE A 42 8.70 12.82 10.52
CA PHE A 42 9.03 12.05 9.33
C PHE A 42 8.24 10.74 9.25
N ILE A 43 8.04 10.05 10.37
CA ILE A 43 7.20 8.85 10.42
C ILE A 43 5.75 9.19 10.04
N ILE A 44 5.17 10.24 10.64
CA ILE A 44 3.79 10.66 10.32
C ILE A 44 3.69 11.07 8.85
N GLN A 45 4.72 11.73 8.31
CA GLN A 45 4.80 12.13 6.92
C GLN A 45 4.83 10.93 5.97
N ASP A 46 5.71 9.95 6.21
CA ASP A 46 5.82 8.74 5.39
C ASP A 46 4.52 7.93 5.40
N ILE A 47 3.90 7.81 6.57
CA ILE A 47 2.57 7.21 6.72
C ILE A 47 1.53 7.99 5.92
N GLY A 48 1.53 9.32 5.99
CA GLY A 48 0.62 10.19 5.24
C GLY A 48 0.77 10.06 3.73
N ILE A 49 2.00 9.97 3.21
CA ILE A 49 2.29 9.73 1.80
C ILE A 49 1.78 8.34 1.39
N LEU A 50 2.04 7.32 2.20
CA LEU A 50 1.56 5.95 1.95
C LEU A 50 0.03 5.89 1.92
N PHE A 51 -0.67 6.52 2.88
CA PHE A 51 -2.13 6.60 2.88
C PHE A 51 -2.67 7.31 1.64
N ASN A 52 -2.04 8.40 1.21
CA ASN A 52 -2.40 9.08 -0.04
C ASN A 52 -2.28 8.16 -1.26
N ILE A 53 -1.20 7.39 -1.36
CA ILE A 53 -1.03 6.37 -2.41
C ILE A 53 -2.15 5.34 -2.34
N ILE A 54 -2.44 4.80 -1.15
CA ILE A 54 -3.52 3.81 -0.92
C ILE A 54 -4.87 4.37 -1.37
N ILE A 55 -5.21 5.60 -0.99
CA ILE A 55 -6.50 6.20 -1.34
C ILE A 55 -6.63 6.36 -2.86
N ILE A 56 -5.60 6.82 -3.58
CA ILE A 56 -5.65 6.90 -5.05
C ILE A 56 -5.90 5.52 -5.67
N PHE A 57 -5.22 4.48 -5.18
CA PHE A 57 -5.47 3.12 -5.65
C PHE A 57 -6.92 2.71 -5.42
N LEU A 58 -7.44 2.87 -4.19
CA LEU A 58 -8.84 2.55 -3.87
C LEU A 58 -9.83 3.32 -4.77
N MET A 59 -9.57 4.59 -5.05
CA MET A 59 -10.37 5.40 -5.98
C MET A 59 -10.34 4.83 -7.39
N PHE A 60 -9.18 4.42 -7.92
CA PHE A 60 -9.10 3.77 -9.23
C PHE A 60 -9.98 2.53 -9.33
N PHE A 61 -9.97 1.67 -8.32
CA PHE A 61 -10.77 0.44 -8.36
C PHE A 61 -12.27 0.66 -8.19
N ASN A 62 -12.66 1.74 -7.53
CA ASN A 62 -14.05 2.13 -7.41
C ASN A 62 -14.60 2.72 -8.72
N THR A 63 -13.75 3.06 -9.69
CA THR A 63 -14.22 3.51 -11.02
C THR A 63 -14.89 2.38 -11.79
N PHE A 64 -15.95 2.72 -12.53
CA PHE A 64 -16.65 1.79 -13.40
C PHE A 64 -15.73 1.27 -14.51
N ILE A 65 -14.82 2.09 -15.03
CA ILE A 65 -13.79 1.68 -16.02
C ILE A 65 -12.93 0.53 -15.47
N PHE A 66 -12.53 0.61 -14.20
CA PHE A 66 -11.80 -0.47 -13.57
C PHE A 66 -12.70 -1.67 -13.33
N GLN A 67 -13.96 -1.51 -12.94
CA GLN A 67 -14.87 -2.66 -12.80
C GLN A 67 -15.19 -3.33 -14.15
N ALA A 68 -15.22 -2.55 -15.22
CA ALA A 68 -15.62 -2.90 -16.58
C ALA A 68 -14.66 -3.79 -17.37
N GLY A 69 -13.35 -3.59 -17.24
CA GLY A 69 -12.39 -4.36 -18.05
C GLY A 69 -11.14 -3.59 -18.44
N LEU A 70 -11.21 -2.27 -18.31
CA LEU A 70 -10.40 -1.32 -19.04
C LEU A 70 -9.22 -0.81 -18.19
N VAL A 71 -8.59 -1.72 -17.44
CA VAL A 71 -7.44 -1.40 -16.57
C VAL A 71 -6.33 -0.73 -17.36
N LYS A 72 -6.01 -1.26 -18.56
CA LYS A 72 -4.91 -0.75 -19.38
C LYS A 72 -5.11 0.71 -19.75
N LEU A 73 -6.36 1.12 -20.01
CA LEU A 73 -6.71 2.51 -20.31
C LEU A 73 -6.50 3.40 -19.08
N LEU A 74 -6.97 2.95 -17.92
CA LEU A 74 -6.83 3.71 -16.67
C LEU A 74 -5.37 3.84 -16.25
N ILE A 75 -4.60 2.74 -16.26
CA ILE A 75 -3.17 2.75 -15.93
C ILE A 75 -2.43 3.66 -16.91
N HIS A 76 -2.63 3.55 -18.22
CA HIS A 76 -1.96 4.42 -19.19
C HIS A 76 -2.27 5.90 -18.93
N ARG A 77 -3.52 6.24 -18.60
CA ARG A 77 -3.95 7.61 -18.30
C ARG A 77 -3.29 8.18 -17.04
N PHE A 78 -3.03 7.35 -16.03
CA PHE A 78 -2.50 7.79 -14.73
C PHE A 78 -1.08 7.29 -14.40
N THR A 79 -0.36 6.75 -15.40
CA THR A 79 1.01 6.20 -15.23
C THR A 79 1.95 7.26 -14.66
N GLY A 80 1.85 8.51 -15.14
CA GLY A 80 2.68 9.62 -14.65
C GLY A 80 2.50 9.86 -13.15
N THR A 81 1.25 9.82 -12.66
CA THR A 81 0.98 9.98 -11.23
C THR A 81 1.54 8.83 -10.42
N ILE A 82 1.31 7.58 -10.83
CA ILE A 82 1.80 6.38 -10.13
C ILE A 82 3.34 6.40 -10.04
N ALA A 83 4.01 6.77 -11.14
CA ALA A 83 5.47 6.87 -11.17
C ALA A 83 5.97 7.99 -10.25
N VAL A 84 5.39 9.19 -10.33
CA VAL A 84 5.80 10.34 -9.51
C VAL A 84 5.57 10.08 -8.02
N THR A 85 4.44 9.49 -7.63
CA THR A 85 4.14 9.18 -6.22
C THR A 85 5.08 8.09 -5.67
N GLY A 86 5.38 7.06 -6.46
CA GLY A 86 6.33 6.01 -6.07
C GLY A 86 7.76 6.55 -5.91
N ILE A 87 8.23 7.34 -6.88
CA ILE A 87 9.56 7.99 -6.81
C ILE A 87 9.65 8.90 -5.59
N TYR A 88 8.62 9.71 -5.36
CA TYR A 88 8.59 10.64 -4.22
C TYR A 88 8.65 9.88 -2.89
N PHE A 89 7.85 8.82 -2.71
CA PHE A 89 7.86 8.00 -1.49
C PHE A 89 9.25 7.40 -1.22
N VAL A 90 9.90 6.83 -2.24
CA VAL A 90 11.25 6.25 -2.11
C VAL A 90 12.27 7.32 -1.74
N LEU A 91 12.22 8.49 -2.38
CA LEU A 91 13.10 9.62 -2.05
C LEU A 91 12.87 10.14 -0.63
N SER A 92 11.62 10.18 -0.18
CA SER A 92 11.23 10.64 1.16
C SER A 92 11.79 9.73 2.25
N VAL A 93 11.51 8.43 2.17
CA VAL A 93 12.03 7.43 3.11
C VAL A 93 13.57 7.41 3.10
N SER A 94 14.20 7.46 1.91
CA SER A 94 15.66 7.49 1.80
C SER A 94 16.26 8.72 2.48
N PHE A 95 15.65 9.89 2.29
CA PHE A 95 16.08 11.13 2.91
C PHE A 95 15.89 11.07 4.44
N HIS A 96 14.72 10.66 4.91
CA HIS A 96 14.39 10.56 6.34
C HIS A 96 15.32 9.60 7.09
N VAL A 97 15.58 8.42 6.54
CA VAL A 97 16.50 7.44 7.15
C VAL A 97 17.92 8.02 7.24
N TRP A 98 18.42 8.66 6.17
CA TRP A 98 19.79 9.19 6.16
C TRP A 98 19.96 10.37 7.12
N ILE A 99 19.09 11.39 7.05
CA ILE A 99 19.19 12.55 7.93
C ILE A 99 19.06 12.15 9.40
N GLN A 100 18.17 11.22 9.71
CA GLN A 100 17.92 10.81 11.08
C GLN A 100 19.08 9.99 11.66
N ASN A 101 19.69 9.14 10.84
CA ASN A 101 20.91 8.42 11.22
C ASN A 101 22.02 9.41 11.64
N LEU A 102 22.26 10.46 10.84
CA LEU A 102 23.27 11.48 11.15
C LEU A 102 22.94 12.30 12.41
N ARG A 103 21.68 12.69 12.58
CA ARG A 103 21.22 13.49 13.74
C ARG A 103 21.25 12.72 15.05
N TRP A 104 20.99 11.40 15.01
CA TRP A 104 21.02 10.56 16.20
C TRP A 104 22.42 10.44 16.80
N PHE A 105 23.44 10.36 15.94
CA PHE A 105 24.83 10.28 16.38
C PHE A 105 25.45 11.66 16.69
N ASN A 106 24.98 12.75 16.09
CA ASN A 106 25.54 14.09 16.25
C ASN A 106 24.47 15.10 16.71
N MET A 107 24.01 14.98 17.96
CA MET A 107 22.85 15.73 18.50
C MET A 107 22.94 17.27 18.43
N ARG A 108 24.15 17.85 18.36
CA ARG A 108 24.36 19.32 18.35
C ARG A 108 25.16 19.84 17.14
N GLY A 109 25.51 18.96 16.21
CA GLY A 109 26.33 19.30 15.05
C GLY A 109 25.47 19.63 13.83
N TYR A 110 25.82 20.70 13.10
CA TYR A 110 25.32 20.90 11.74
C TYR A 110 26.02 19.91 10.81
N VAL A 111 25.38 18.77 10.52
CA VAL A 111 25.98 17.67 9.73
C VAL A 111 25.24 17.53 8.40
N TRP A 112 25.73 18.24 7.37
CA TRP A 112 25.28 18.09 5.99
C TRP A 112 26.41 17.58 5.12
N THR A 113 26.20 16.42 4.50
CA THR A 113 27.13 15.87 3.50
C THR A 113 26.68 16.27 2.09
N ASN A 114 27.62 16.33 1.14
CA ASN A 114 27.30 16.65 -0.27
C ASN A 114 26.22 15.71 -0.84
N GLY A 115 26.25 14.42 -0.47
CA GLY A 115 25.26 13.44 -0.89
C GLY A 115 23.88 13.69 -0.29
N LEU A 116 23.80 13.98 1.01
CA LEU A 116 22.54 14.31 1.69
C LEU A 116 21.92 15.59 1.13
N GLN A 117 22.74 16.61 0.84
CA GLN A 117 22.28 17.85 0.24
C GLN A 117 21.75 17.64 -1.19
N ALA A 118 22.39 16.80 -2.00
CA ALA A 118 21.88 16.42 -3.31
C ALA A 118 20.52 15.71 -3.20
N LEU A 119 20.43 14.71 -2.31
CA LEU A 119 19.20 13.96 -2.05
C LEU A 119 18.06 14.89 -1.58
N PHE A 120 18.38 15.86 -0.71
CA PHE A 120 17.45 16.87 -0.27
C PHE A 120 16.89 17.70 -1.43
N VAL A 121 17.75 18.21 -2.32
CA VAL A 121 17.31 19.00 -3.49
C VAL A 121 16.42 18.15 -4.41
N PHE A 122 16.80 16.90 -4.70
CA PHE A 122 15.98 16.00 -5.50
C PHE A 122 14.64 15.70 -4.85
N HIS A 123 14.61 15.44 -3.54
CA HIS A 123 13.39 15.24 -2.78
C HIS A 123 12.46 16.47 -2.84
N ARG A 124 13.01 17.68 -2.69
CA ARG A 124 12.23 18.92 -2.78
C ARG A 124 11.65 19.15 -4.18
N LEU A 125 12.43 18.90 -5.23
CA LEU A 125 11.93 18.97 -6.61
C LEU A 125 10.84 17.92 -6.88
N ALA A 126 11.04 16.69 -6.40
CA ALA A 126 10.05 15.62 -6.50
C ALA A 126 8.75 15.96 -5.74
N SER A 127 8.83 16.62 -4.58
CA SER A 127 7.65 17.03 -3.80
C SER A 127 6.72 17.97 -4.58
N VAL A 128 7.28 18.92 -5.35
CA VAL A 128 6.49 19.85 -6.18
C VAL A 128 5.73 19.10 -7.27
N LEU A 129 6.40 18.16 -7.94
CA LEU A 129 5.77 17.30 -8.94
C LEU A 129 4.70 16.41 -8.31
N TYR A 130 4.99 15.82 -7.15
CA TYR A 130 4.04 15.02 -6.39
C TYR A 130 2.76 15.80 -6.08
N TYR A 131 2.85 16.99 -5.48
CA TYR A 131 1.67 17.80 -5.16
C TYR A 131 0.83 18.14 -6.38
N TYR A 132 1.48 18.50 -7.50
CA TYR A 132 0.80 18.82 -8.74
C TYR A 132 0.07 17.62 -9.33
N PHE A 133 0.78 16.51 -9.56
CA PHE A 133 0.22 15.31 -10.19
C PHE A 133 -0.82 14.63 -9.29
N TYR A 134 -0.59 14.61 -7.98
CA TYR A 134 -1.51 14.05 -7.00
C TYR A 134 -2.83 14.84 -6.98
N LYS A 135 -2.77 16.17 -6.79
CA LYS A 135 -3.96 17.04 -6.85
C LYS A 135 -4.71 16.86 -8.18
N ARG A 136 -4.01 16.88 -9.31
CA ARG A 136 -4.61 16.68 -10.64
C ARG A 136 -5.35 15.34 -10.72
N THR A 137 -4.74 14.28 -10.20
CA THR A 137 -5.31 12.92 -10.27
C THR A 137 -6.52 12.77 -9.39
N THR A 138 -6.46 13.26 -8.15
CA THR A 138 -7.62 13.30 -7.25
C THR A 138 -8.77 14.07 -7.90
N LEU A 139 -8.54 15.25 -8.47
CA LEU A 139 -9.61 16.00 -9.14
C LEU A 139 -10.15 15.27 -10.38
N CYS A 140 -9.28 14.67 -11.20
CA CYS A 140 -9.71 13.87 -12.35
C CYS A 140 -10.49 12.62 -11.95
N LEU A 141 -10.15 11.98 -10.83
CA LEU A 141 -10.87 10.83 -10.29
C LEU A 141 -12.20 11.19 -9.64
N GLY A 142 -12.53 12.49 -9.56
CA GLY A 142 -13.84 12.98 -9.13
C GLY A 142 -14.82 13.17 -10.28
N ASP A 143 -14.38 12.97 -11.53
CA ASP A 143 -15.27 13.08 -12.68
C ASP A 143 -16.34 11.95 -12.63
N PRO A 144 -17.65 12.29 -12.55
CA PRO A 144 -18.73 11.30 -12.51
C PRO A 144 -18.71 10.33 -13.70
N ARG A 145 -18.17 10.76 -14.86
CA ARG A 145 -18.08 9.94 -16.07
C ARG A 145 -17.22 8.67 -15.88
N LEU A 146 -16.34 8.64 -14.88
CA LEU A 146 -15.55 7.46 -14.55
C LEU A 146 -16.36 6.42 -13.75
N TYR A 147 -17.49 6.79 -13.15
CA TYR A 147 -18.33 5.95 -12.29
C TYR A 147 -19.70 5.64 -12.89
N GLU A 148 -20.14 6.39 -13.89
CA GLU A 148 -21.41 6.19 -14.60
C GLU A 148 -21.22 5.45 -15.94
N ASP A 149 -22.26 4.72 -16.34
CA ASP A 149 -22.31 3.93 -17.58
C ASP A 149 -22.55 4.83 -18.81
N SER A 150 -21.48 5.50 -19.24
CA SER A 150 -21.48 6.44 -20.37
C SER A 150 -21.49 5.73 -21.74
N GLU A 151 -22.07 6.38 -22.77
CA GLU A 151 -22.15 5.82 -24.13
C GLU A 151 -20.78 5.42 -24.71
N TRP A 152 -19.74 6.22 -24.46
CA TRP A 152 -18.37 5.90 -24.85
C TRP A 152 -17.87 4.58 -24.23
N LEU A 153 -18.20 4.31 -22.96
CA LEU A 153 -17.81 3.11 -22.23
C LEU A 153 -18.56 1.89 -22.78
N ARG A 154 -19.85 2.06 -23.06
CA ARG A 154 -20.71 1.06 -23.71
C ARG A 154 -20.14 0.61 -25.06
N ASN A 155 -19.66 1.55 -25.88
CA ASN A 155 -19.03 1.25 -27.17
C ASN A 155 -17.72 0.46 -27.04
N GLU A 156 -16.94 0.71 -25.99
CA GLU A 156 -15.72 -0.06 -25.72
C GLU A 156 -16.04 -1.46 -25.14
N PHE A 157 -17.14 -1.59 -24.40
CA PHE A 157 -17.67 -2.88 -23.91
C PHE A 157 -18.15 -3.79 -25.03
N PHE A 158 -18.90 -3.28 -26.01
CA PHE A 158 -19.38 -4.09 -27.14
C PHE A 158 -18.26 -4.61 -28.04
N ARG A 159 -17.03 -4.15 -27.82
CA ARG A 159 -15.84 -4.63 -28.49
C ARG A 159 -15.22 -5.88 -27.83
N LYS A 160 -15.67 -6.28 -26.64
CA LYS A 160 -15.14 -7.44 -25.90
C LYS A 160 -16.23 -8.47 -25.58
N PRO A 161 -15.96 -9.78 -25.74
CA PRO A 161 -16.91 -10.83 -25.40
C PRO A 161 -17.19 -10.90 -23.88
N PRO A 162 -18.33 -11.49 -23.47
CA PRO A 162 -18.73 -11.57 -22.08
C PRO A 162 -17.76 -12.46 -21.25
N PRO A 163 -17.49 -12.11 -19.97
CA PRO A 163 -16.61 -12.90 -19.12
C PRO A 163 -17.24 -14.24 -18.70
N VAL A 164 -16.43 -15.30 -18.67
CA VAL A 164 -16.79 -16.69 -18.33
C VAL A 164 -16.25 -17.07 -16.95
N LEU A 165 -17.09 -17.07 -15.90
CA LEU A 165 -16.94 -17.66 -14.55
C LEU A 165 -15.60 -17.47 -13.77
N SER A 166 -15.62 -16.61 -12.75
CA SER A 166 -14.55 -16.48 -11.74
C SER A 166 -14.34 -17.76 -10.91
N LEU A 167 -13.14 -17.97 -10.33
CA LEU A 167 -12.90 -19.10 -9.45
C LEU A 167 -13.59 -18.86 -8.11
N THR A 168 -14.70 -19.55 -7.86
CA THR A 168 -15.43 -19.48 -6.58
C THR A 168 -14.59 -19.91 -5.37
N PRO A 169 -13.71 -20.94 -5.44
CA PRO A 169 -12.92 -21.33 -4.26
C PRO A 169 -11.89 -20.27 -3.87
N LEU A 170 -11.29 -19.57 -4.85
CA LEU A 170 -10.32 -18.51 -4.60
C LEU A 170 -10.97 -17.32 -3.89
N GLU A 171 -12.18 -16.96 -4.29
CA GLU A 171 -12.91 -15.84 -3.66
C GLU A 171 -13.26 -16.14 -2.20
N VAL A 172 -13.72 -17.37 -1.93
CA VAL A 172 -14.02 -17.82 -0.57
C VAL A 172 -12.75 -17.78 0.29
N LEU A 173 -11.62 -18.21 -0.24
CA LEU A 173 -10.36 -18.26 0.51
C LEU A 173 -9.85 -16.84 0.83
N LEU A 174 -9.92 -15.91 -0.12
CA LEU A 174 -9.55 -14.51 0.09
C LEU A 174 -10.46 -13.80 1.08
N PHE A 175 -11.76 -14.10 1.06
CA PHE A 175 -12.71 -13.60 2.05
C PHE A 175 -12.37 -14.11 3.46
N LEU A 176 -12.10 -15.41 3.60
CA LEU A 176 -11.66 -15.99 4.88
C LEU A 176 -10.33 -15.38 5.35
N ASN A 177 -9.38 -15.17 4.44
CA ASN A 177 -8.09 -14.57 4.76
C ASN A 177 -8.24 -13.12 5.25
N THR A 178 -9.18 -12.36 4.69
CA THR A 178 -9.50 -11.00 5.17
C THR A 178 -9.87 -10.98 6.66
N TRP A 179 -10.80 -11.84 7.07
CA TRP A 179 -11.23 -11.94 8.46
C TRP A 179 -10.14 -12.49 9.36
N TYR A 180 -9.46 -13.53 8.90
CA TYR A 180 -8.35 -14.13 9.64
C TYR A 180 -7.25 -13.10 9.90
N TYR A 181 -6.86 -12.35 8.88
CA TYR A 181 -5.80 -11.36 8.97
C TYR A 181 -6.20 -10.16 9.84
N ALA A 182 -7.47 -9.74 9.82
CA ALA A 182 -7.96 -8.70 10.73
C ALA A 182 -7.83 -9.14 12.20
N VAL A 183 -8.20 -10.38 12.52
CA VAL A 183 -8.04 -10.95 13.87
C VAL A 183 -6.56 -11.13 14.22
N TYR A 184 -5.75 -11.61 13.28
CA TYR A 184 -4.29 -11.74 13.42
C TYR A 184 -3.65 -10.39 13.78
N PHE A 185 -3.97 -9.32 13.05
CA PHE A 185 -3.39 -8.00 13.29
C PHE A 185 -3.74 -7.46 14.68
N VAL A 186 -4.99 -7.61 15.12
CA VAL A 186 -5.41 -7.21 16.48
C VAL A 186 -4.71 -8.07 17.53
N ALA A 187 -4.60 -9.38 17.32
CA ALA A 187 -3.91 -10.29 18.22
C ALA A 187 -2.42 -9.91 18.37
N GLU A 188 -1.72 -9.66 17.27
CA GLU A 188 -0.33 -9.21 17.26
C GLU A 188 -0.14 -7.91 18.05
N ILE A 189 -1.00 -6.90 17.86
CA ILE A 189 -0.94 -5.66 18.64
C ILE A 189 -1.09 -5.92 20.15
N LEU A 190 -2.05 -6.76 20.54
CA LEU A 190 -2.25 -7.13 21.95
C LEU A 190 -1.04 -7.89 22.52
N LEU A 191 -0.44 -8.78 21.73
CA LEU A 191 0.77 -9.50 22.10
C LEU A 191 1.97 -8.58 22.23
N PHE A 192 2.12 -7.58 21.35
CA PHE A 192 3.17 -6.57 21.49
C PHE A 192 3.04 -5.76 22.77
N ILE A 193 1.81 -5.34 23.13
CA ILE A 193 1.55 -4.68 24.41
C ILE A 193 1.97 -5.60 25.57
N TYR A 194 1.53 -6.86 25.56
CA TYR A 194 1.91 -7.85 26.56
C TYR A 194 3.43 -8.04 26.67
N LYS A 195 4.13 -8.22 25.54
CA LYS A 195 5.59 -8.39 25.50
C LYS A 195 6.31 -7.16 26.01
N SER A 196 5.85 -5.96 25.65
CA SER A 196 6.50 -4.71 26.06
C SER A 196 6.50 -4.49 27.58
N GLN A 197 5.52 -5.07 28.29
CA GLN A 197 5.39 -4.94 29.74
C GLN A 197 6.17 -6.02 30.51
N LEU A 198 6.25 -7.24 29.96
CA LEU A 198 6.77 -8.41 30.67
C LEU A 198 8.18 -8.82 30.25
N LEU A 199 8.55 -8.61 28.99
CA LEU A 199 9.83 -9.06 28.44
C LEU A 199 10.78 -7.86 28.30
N PRO A 200 12.10 -8.07 28.51
CA PRO A 200 13.10 -7.04 28.28
C PRO A 200 13.28 -6.81 26.77
N TYR A 201 12.37 -6.04 26.18
CA TYR A 201 12.44 -5.59 24.79
C TYR A 201 13.26 -4.31 24.72
N THR A 202 14.34 -4.32 23.93
CA THR A 202 15.02 -3.07 23.59
C THR A 202 14.11 -2.22 22.72
N SER A 203 14.05 -0.90 22.98
CA SER A 203 13.17 0.02 22.25
C SER A 203 13.36 -0.04 20.74
N ALA A 204 14.60 -0.16 20.25
CA ALA A 204 14.90 -0.27 18.81
C ALA A 204 14.24 -1.50 18.15
N ASN A 205 14.37 -2.69 18.76
CA ASN A 205 13.77 -3.91 18.22
C ASN A 205 12.24 -3.85 18.28
N LEU A 206 11.66 -3.30 19.35
CA LEU A 206 10.20 -3.16 19.47
C LEU A 206 9.66 -2.26 18.36
N THR A 207 10.33 -1.14 18.10
CA THR A 207 9.96 -0.24 17.01
C THR A 207 10.07 -0.93 15.66
N LEU A 208 11.16 -1.66 15.40
CA LEU A 208 11.36 -2.39 14.14
C LEU A 208 10.24 -3.42 13.92
N ASP A 209 9.93 -4.23 14.93
CA ASP A 209 8.90 -5.26 14.85
C ASP A 209 7.50 -4.65 14.65
N LEU A 210 7.18 -3.54 15.33
CA LEU A 210 5.92 -2.82 15.11
C LEU A 210 5.83 -2.19 13.71
N VAL A 211 6.90 -1.57 13.22
CA VAL A 211 6.94 -0.97 11.87
C VAL A 211 6.72 -2.06 10.81
N MET A 212 7.38 -3.20 10.98
CA MET A 212 7.17 -4.37 10.15
C MET A 212 5.70 -4.82 10.15
N LEU A 213 4.99 -4.76 11.28
CA LEU A 213 3.59 -5.20 11.38
C LEU A 213 2.66 -4.29 10.57
N PHE A 214 2.86 -2.96 10.64
CA PHE A 214 2.09 -2.02 9.84
C PHE A 214 2.42 -2.12 8.34
N LEU A 215 3.68 -2.38 7.98
CA LEU A 215 4.06 -2.67 6.60
C LEU A 215 3.36 -3.96 6.11
N TYR A 216 3.33 -4.99 6.94
CA TYR A 216 2.66 -6.25 6.62
C TYR A 216 1.16 -6.04 6.37
N LEU A 217 0.50 -5.23 7.21
CA LEU A 217 -0.90 -4.85 7.03
C LEU A 217 -1.14 -4.19 5.66
N GLY A 218 -0.28 -3.26 5.25
CA GLY A 218 -0.39 -2.63 3.94
C GLY A 218 -0.25 -3.62 2.79
N VAL A 219 0.73 -4.53 2.89
CA VAL A 219 0.95 -5.58 1.88
C VAL A 219 -0.26 -6.53 1.79
N GLU A 220 -0.80 -7.00 2.92
CA GLU A 220 -1.95 -7.92 2.90
C GLU A 220 -3.23 -7.27 2.37
N ILE A 221 -3.52 -6.03 2.78
CA ILE A 221 -4.68 -5.29 2.24
C ILE A 221 -4.58 -5.22 0.72
N MET A 222 -3.41 -4.82 0.20
CA MET A 222 -3.20 -4.75 -1.25
C MET A 222 -3.33 -6.12 -1.90
N ARG A 223 -2.67 -7.14 -1.35
CA ARG A 223 -2.65 -8.50 -1.90
C ARG A 223 -4.07 -9.05 -2.01
N ILE A 224 -4.83 -9.08 -0.93
CA ILE A 224 -6.20 -9.63 -0.91
C ILE A 224 -7.10 -8.83 -1.85
N PHE A 225 -6.99 -7.51 -1.81
CA PHE A 225 -7.74 -6.62 -2.67
C PHE A 225 -7.50 -6.91 -4.15
N PHE A 226 -6.24 -6.98 -4.58
CA PHE A 226 -5.86 -7.31 -5.95
C PHE A 226 -6.26 -8.74 -6.33
N GLY A 227 -6.24 -9.67 -5.38
CA GLY A 227 -6.64 -11.06 -5.56
C GLY A 227 -8.12 -11.18 -5.91
N SER A 228 -8.98 -10.58 -5.07
CA SER A 228 -10.44 -10.61 -5.25
C SER A 228 -10.84 -9.89 -6.54
N LYS A 229 -10.27 -8.69 -6.79
CA LYS A 229 -10.52 -7.96 -8.04
C LYS A 229 -10.01 -8.70 -9.27
N GLY A 230 -8.85 -9.34 -9.20
CA GLY A 230 -8.31 -10.11 -10.32
C GLY A 230 -9.14 -11.34 -10.64
N ASN A 231 -9.63 -12.02 -9.61
CA ASN A 231 -10.48 -13.20 -9.74
C ASN A 231 -11.88 -12.84 -10.29
N LEU A 232 -12.58 -11.89 -9.64
CA LEU A 232 -13.94 -11.47 -10.04
C LEU A 232 -13.97 -10.83 -11.43
N CYS A 233 -12.95 -10.04 -11.78
CA CYS A 233 -12.88 -9.41 -13.09
C CYS A 233 -12.16 -10.27 -14.15
N GLN A 234 -11.69 -11.47 -13.79
CA GLN A 234 -10.96 -12.39 -14.66
C GLN A 234 -9.74 -11.78 -15.35
N ARG A 235 -8.99 -10.96 -14.61
CA ARG A 235 -7.86 -10.21 -15.18
C ARG A 235 -6.55 -10.73 -14.64
N LYS A 236 -5.69 -11.13 -15.59
CA LYS A 236 -4.33 -11.58 -15.29
C LYS A 236 -3.53 -10.54 -14.53
N VAL A 237 -3.54 -9.27 -14.95
CA VAL A 237 -2.67 -8.24 -14.35
C VAL A 237 -2.88 -8.08 -12.83
N PRO A 238 -4.08 -7.75 -12.31
CA PRO A 238 -4.30 -7.67 -10.86
C PRO A 238 -4.10 -9.01 -10.15
N LEU A 239 -4.44 -10.14 -10.79
CA LEU A 239 -4.20 -11.46 -10.22
C LEU A 239 -2.69 -11.77 -10.07
N THR A 240 -1.88 -11.39 -11.06
CA THR A 240 -0.43 -11.50 -11.02
C THR A 240 0.19 -10.56 -9.99
N ILE A 241 -0.32 -9.33 -9.85
CA ILE A 241 0.12 -8.41 -8.79
C ILE A 241 -0.12 -9.04 -7.41
N SER A 242 -1.31 -9.60 -7.20
CA SER A 242 -1.64 -10.31 -5.96
C SER A 242 -0.73 -11.51 -5.71
N LEU A 243 -0.45 -12.31 -6.74
CA LEU A 243 0.49 -13.44 -6.67
C LEU A 243 1.92 -12.97 -6.33
N VAL A 244 2.40 -11.87 -6.91
CA VAL A 244 3.72 -11.32 -6.59
C VAL A 244 3.77 -10.83 -5.14
N LEU A 245 2.70 -10.19 -4.65
CA LEU A 245 2.58 -9.72 -3.27
C LEU A 245 2.47 -10.87 -2.25
N LEU A 246 2.06 -12.07 -2.67
CA LEU A 246 2.12 -13.27 -1.83
C LEU A 246 3.56 -13.57 -1.36
N GLY A 247 4.56 -13.28 -2.19
CA GLY A 247 5.98 -13.43 -1.84
C GLY A 247 6.36 -12.65 -0.57
N PRO A 248 6.32 -11.31 -0.56
CA PRO A 248 6.61 -10.53 0.64
C PRO A 248 5.69 -10.89 1.82
N SER A 249 4.41 -11.22 1.59
CA SER A 249 3.52 -11.69 2.67
C SER A 249 4.00 -12.99 3.32
N THR A 250 4.46 -13.96 2.54
CA THR A 250 5.01 -15.21 3.08
C THR A 250 6.30 -14.98 3.85
N ILE A 251 7.18 -14.09 3.36
CA ILE A 251 8.42 -13.69 4.06
C ILE A 251 8.06 -13.07 5.42
N MET A 252 7.04 -12.22 5.44
CA MET A 252 6.60 -11.55 6.66
C MET A 252 5.98 -12.52 7.67
N ALA A 253 5.14 -13.46 7.23
CA ALA A 253 4.63 -14.53 8.08
C ALA A 253 5.76 -15.38 8.68
N VAL A 254 6.77 -15.72 7.88
CA VAL A 254 7.96 -16.45 8.35
C VAL A 254 8.77 -15.60 9.35
N TYR A 255 8.85 -14.29 9.14
CA TYR A 255 9.51 -13.38 10.06
C TYR A 255 8.86 -13.42 11.45
N TYR A 256 7.53 -13.25 11.53
CA TYR A 256 6.79 -13.33 12.80
C TYR A 256 6.79 -14.73 13.42
N MET A 257 6.95 -15.77 12.60
CA MET A 257 7.03 -17.14 13.08
C MET A 257 8.40 -17.50 13.67
N LEU A 258 9.50 -16.98 13.13
CA LEU A 258 10.85 -17.49 13.44
C LEU A 258 11.89 -16.41 13.79
N LEU A 259 11.81 -15.21 13.21
CA LEU A 259 12.90 -14.22 13.22
C LEU A 259 12.66 -13.04 14.16
N GLN A 260 11.44 -12.86 14.65
CA GLN A 260 11.10 -11.84 15.64
C GLN A 260 11.91 -12.02 16.94
N THR A 261 12.22 -10.91 17.62
CA THR A 261 13.06 -10.90 18.83
C THR A 261 12.59 -11.88 19.92
N TYR A 262 11.28 -11.94 20.16
CA TYR A 262 10.66 -12.91 21.07
C TYR A 262 9.42 -13.50 20.41
N VAL A 263 9.45 -14.80 20.12
CA VAL A 263 8.32 -15.53 19.50
C VAL A 263 7.57 -16.32 20.57
N LEU A 264 6.26 -16.11 20.67
CA LEU A 264 5.37 -16.86 21.55
C LEU A 264 4.76 -18.06 20.82
N ARG A 265 4.37 -19.11 21.57
CA ARG A 265 3.73 -20.31 20.99
C ARG A 265 2.43 -20.00 20.23
N LEU A 266 1.69 -18.99 20.69
CA LEU A 266 0.48 -18.54 20.02
C LEU A 266 0.79 -17.96 18.63
N GLU A 267 1.85 -17.15 18.51
CA GLU A 267 2.32 -16.53 17.27
C GLU A 267 2.77 -17.56 16.24
N VAL A 268 3.50 -18.59 16.69
CA VAL A 268 3.86 -19.73 15.84
C VAL A 268 2.61 -20.40 15.27
N THR A 269 1.58 -20.59 16.10
CA THR A 269 0.35 -21.28 15.70
C THR A 269 -0.45 -20.45 14.68
N ILE A 270 -0.64 -19.15 14.93
CA ILE A 270 -1.39 -18.28 14.02
C ILE A 270 -0.64 -18.06 12.69
N ASN A 271 0.69 -17.88 12.72
CA ASN A 271 1.48 -17.74 11.50
C ASN A 271 1.52 -19.04 10.69
N ALA A 272 1.57 -20.21 11.34
CA ALA A 272 1.48 -21.50 10.65
C ALA A 272 0.15 -21.67 9.90
N ILE A 273 -0.98 -21.30 10.52
CA ILE A 273 -2.30 -21.34 9.87
C ILE A 273 -2.35 -20.36 8.68
N LEU A 274 -1.79 -19.16 8.82
CA LEU A 274 -1.74 -18.16 7.74
C LEU A 274 -0.91 -18.67 6.54
N LEU A 275 0.22 -19.32 6.79
CA LEU A 275 1.03 -19.94 5.73
C LEU A 275 0.27 -21.04 4.98
N VAL A 276 -0.58 -21.82 5.66
CA VAL A 276 -1.44 -22.82 5.01
C VAL A 276 -2.42 -22.14 4.05
N PHE A 277 -3.02 -21.00 4.44
CA PHE A 277 -3.86 -20.22 3.52
C PHE A 277 -3.07 -19.78 2.30
N TYR A 278 -1.86 -19.24 2.47
CA TYR A 278 -1.01 -18.82 1.35
C TYR A 278 -0.66 -19.95 0.39
N VAL A 279 -0.45 -21.18 0.87
CA VAL A 279 -0.22 -22.35 0.01
C VAL A 279 -1.45 -22.65 -0.86
N PHE A 280 -2.65 -22.63 -0.28
CA PHE A 280 -3.88 -22.84 -1.05
C PHE A 280 -4.14 -21.71 -2.06
N GLU A 281 -3.90 -20.46 -1.66
CA GLU A 281 -4.04 -19.30 -2.55
C GLU A 281 -3.04 -19.37 -3.70
N LEU A 282 -1.78 -19.75 -3.45
CA LEU A 282 -0.78 -19.94 -4.49
C LEU A 282 -1.27 -20.92 -5.57
N VAL A 283 -1.77 -22.08 -5.16
CA VAL A 283 -2.32 -23.08 -6.09
C VAL A 283 -3.46 -22.48 -6.89
N LEU A 284 -4.43 -21.84 -6.23
CA LEU A 284 -5.60 -21.27 -6.91
C LEU A 284 -5.25 -20.06 -7.81
N TYR A 285 -4.26 -19.24 -7.45
CA TYR A 285 -3.74 -18.17 -8.31
C TYR A 285 -3.13 -18.74 -9.58
N THR A 286 -2.32 -19.80 -9.48
CA THR A 286 -1.72 -20.43 -10.68
C THR A 286 -2.78 -21.04 -11.58
N VAL A 287 -3.77 -21.74 -11.02
CA VAL A 287 -4.92 -22.29 -11.78
C VAL A 287 -5.71 -21.17 -12.44
N GLY A 288 -5.97 -20.07 -11.74
CA GLY A 288 -6.64 -18.89 -12.28
C GLY A 288 -5.88 -18.28 -13.45
N LEU A 289 -4.56 -18.09 -13.33
CA LEU A 289 -3.73 -17.54 -14.41
C LEU A 289 -3.69 -18.45 -15.64
N ILE A 290 -3.61 -19.77 -15.46
CA ILE A 290 -3.64 -20.75 -16.55
C ILE A 290 -5.00 -20.72 -17.24
N SER A 291 -6.09 -20.79 -16.48
CA SER A 291 -7.47 -20.80 -17.00
C SER A 291 -7.78 -19.51 -17.76
N PHE A 292 -7.30 -18.37 -17.28
CA PHE A 292 -7.44 -17.09 -18.00
C PHE A 292 -6.50 -16.97 -19.21
N SER A 293 -5.52 -17.87 -19.35
CA SER A 293 -4.57 -17.88 -20.47
C SER A 293 -4.98 -18.72 -21.66
N SER A 294 -5.61 -19.88 -21.43
CA SER A 294 -6.13 -20.74 -22.49
C SER A 294 -7.24 -20.07 -23.31
N VAL A 295 -8.00 -19.16 -22.69
CA VAL A 295 -9.10 -18.45 -23.37
C VAL A 295 -8.63 -17.44 -24.41
N ILE A 296 -7.44 -16.83 -24.24
CA ILE A 296 -6.89 -15.86 -25.21
C ILE A 296 -6.35 -16.56 -26.47
N ILE A 297 -6.05 -17.86 -26.39
CA ILE A 297 -5.48 -18.64 -27.52
C ILE A 297 -6.60 -19.29 -28.36
N SER A 298 -7.81 -19.42 -27.81
CA SER A 298 -8.98 -19.96 -28.51
C SER A 298 -9.82 -18.90 -29.24
N ASP A 299 -9.45 -17.62 -29.14
CA ASP A 299 -10.02 -16.47 -29.88
C ASP A 299 -9.06 -16.01 -30.99
#